data_AF-A0AAW9I240-F1
#
_entry.id   AF-A0AAW9I240-F1
#
_cell.length_a   1.000
_cell.length_b   1.000
_cell.length_c   1.000
_cell.angle_alpha   90.00
_cell.angle_beta   90.00
_cell.angle_gamma   90.00
#
_symmetry.space_group_name_H-M   'P 1'
#
loop_
_entity.id
_entity.type
_entity.pdbx_description
1 polymer ?
#
loop_
_entity_poly.entity_id
_entity_poly.type
_entity_poly.pdbx_seq_one_letter_code
_entity_poly.pdbx_strand_id
1 'polypeptide(L)'
;YVKYVIKIVEEKFNETLDQGVDILNSYIAELKENNEKVLSGVKSFKLYDTYGFPMDLTQEILEEQGFGIDEDGFQEEMEAQRQRARADRGAMEDEGWKEDALSTLDESIASTFDGYKNLNVCGNVTAIVKGDEVVNTI
;
A
#
# COMPACT_ATOMS: atom_id res chain seq x y z
N TYR A 1 1.91 -20.93 -20.74
CA TYR A 1 2.06 -19.66 -20.02
C TYR A 1 1.10 -19.58 -18.82
N VAL A 2 -0.23 -19.66 -19.01
CA VAL A 2 -1.22 -19.65 -17.90
C VAL A 2 -0.96 -20.73 -16.83
N LYS A 3 -0.69 -21.98 -17.23
CA LYS A 3 -0.35 -23.08 -16.30
C LYS A 3 0.90 -22.83 -15.44
N TYR A 4 1.87 -22.06 -15.94
CA TYR A 4 3.11 -21.78 -15.22
C TYR A 4 2.90 -20.71 -14.15
N VAL A 5 2.11 -19.67 -14.49
CA VAL A 5 1.71 -18.63 -13.53
C VAL A 5 0.86 -19.22 -12.40
N ILE A 6 -0.11 -20.09 -12.71
CA ILE A 6 -0.94 -20.75 -11.68
C ILE A 6 -0.06 -21.55 -10.72
N LYS A 7 0.90 -22.33 -11.24
CA LYS A 7 1.76 -23.16 -10.41
C LYS A 7 2.66 -22.35 -9.47
N ILE A 8 3.22 -21.25 -9.95
CA ILE A 8 4.02 -20.33 -9.13
C ILE A 8 3.15 -19.65 -8.07
N VAL A 9 1.91 -19.28 -8.42
CA VAL A 9 0.97 -18.69 -7.47
C VAL A 9 0.57 -19.69 -6.41
N GLU A 10 0.27 -20.95 -6.76
CA GLU A 10 -0.02 -22.02 -5.80
C GLU A 10 1.18 -22.33 -4.88
N GLU A 11 2.39 -22.45 -5.44
CA GLU A 11 3.60 -22.72 -4.65
C GLU A 11 3.87 -21.58 -3.66
N LYS A 12 3.78 -20.32 -4.10
CA LYS A 12 3.90 -19.16 -3.20
C LYS A 12 2.77 -19.06 -2.18
N PHE A 13 1.54 -19.40 -2.58
CA PHE A 13 0.39 -19.37 -1.69
C PHE A 13 0.54 -20.40 -0.57
N ASN A 14 0.99 -21.62 -0.90
CA ASN A 14 1.26 -22.65 0.10
C ASN A 14 2.41 -22.26 1.05
N GLU A 15 3.51 -21.74 0.52
CA GLU A 15 4.63 -21.27 1.37
C GLU A 15 4.19 -20.15 2.34
N THR A 16 3.31 -19.27 1.88
CA THR A 16 2.80 -18.15 2.69
C THR A 16 1.75 -18.63 3.70
N LEU A 17 0.91 -19.60 3.31
CA LEU A 17 -0.07 -20.22 4.19
C LEU A 17 0.59 -20.95 5.37
N ASP A 18 1.63 -21.74 5.11
CA ASP A 18 2.33 -22.50 6.17
C ASP A 18 2.87 -21.55 7.25
N GLN A 19 3.48 -20.43 6.82
CA GLN A 19 3.95 -19.39 7.75
C GLN A 19 2.80 -18.74 8.52
N GLY A 20 1.67 -18.45 7.85
CA GLY A 20 0.49 -17.90 8.51
C GLY A 20 -0.11 -18.84 9.56
N VAL A 21 -0.16 -20.14 9.28
CA VAL A 21 -0.62 -21.18 10.21
C VAL A 21 0.30 -21.30 11.42
N ASP A 22 1.63 -21.30 11.21
CA ASP A 22 2.60 -21.35 12.31
C ASP A 22 2.45 -20.15 13.26
N ILE A 23 2.27 -18.96 12.69
CA ILE A 23 2.06 -17.72 13.47
C ILE A 23 0.71 -17.78 14.20
N LEU A 24 -0.36 -18.22 13.55
CA LEU A 24 -1.67 -18.38 14.20
C LEU A 24 -1.59 -19.35 15.38
N ASN A 25 -0.90 -20.47 15.21
CA ASN A 25 -0.64 -21.42 16.29
C ASN A 25 0.13 -20.80 17.46
N SER A 26 1.11 -19.92 17.18
CA SER A 26 1.82 -19.19 18.23
C SER A 26 0.88 -18.23 19.00
N TYR A 27 -0.02 -17.53 18.31
CA TYR A 27 -1.01 -16.68 18.97
C TYR A 27 -2.01 -17.47 19.79
N ILE A 28 -2.45 -18.63 19.31
CA ILE A 28 -3.31 -19.54 20.08
C ILE A 28 -2.60 -20.03 21.34
N ALA A 29 -1.30 -20.32 21.27
CA ALA A 29 -0.50 -20.69 22.43
C ALA A 29 -0.41 -19.55 23.45
N GLU A 30 -0.18 -18.31 23.00
CA GLU A 30 -0.20 -17.11 23.86
C GLU A 30 -1.57 -16.89 24.51
N LEU A 31 -2.67 -17.06 23.76
CA LEU A 31 -4.03 -16.95 24.28
C LEU A 31 -4.28 -17.98 25.40
N LYS A 32 -3.84 -19.23 25.19
CA LYS A 32 -3.90 -20.29 26.21
C LYS A 32 -3.11 -19.92 27.46
N GLU A 33 -1.91 -19.35 27.31
CA GLU A 33 -1.07 -18.92 28.42
C GLU A 33 -1.72 -17.78 29.22
N ASN A 34 -2.32 -16.82 28.52
CA ASN A 34 -2.98 -15.66 29.13
C ASN A 34 -4.42 -15.92 29.61
N ASN A 35 -4.95 -17.15 29.47
CA ASN A 35 -6.36 -17.49 29.70
C ASN A 35 -7.36 -16.64 28.91
N GLU A 36 -6.94 -16.17 27.74
CA GLU A 36 -7.79 -15.43 26.81
C GLU A 36 -8.47 -16.41 25.84
N LYS A 37 -9.71 -16.09 25.45
CA LYS A 37 -10.50 -16.92 24.52
C LYS A 37 -10.71 -16.26 23.17
N VAL A 38 -10.30 -15.01 23.00
CA VAL A 38 -10.58 -14.22 21.81
C VAL A 38 -9.27 -13.65 21.29
N LEU A 39 -8.96 -13.93 20.02
CA LEU A 39 -7.83 -13.30 19.34
C LEU A 39 -8.18 -11.84 19.03
N SER A 40 -7.37 -10.90 19.53
CA SER A 40 -7.54 -9.47 19.28
C SER A 40 -7.55 -9.14 17.78
N GLY A 41 -8.40 -8.20 17.36
CA GLY A 41 -8.51 -7.78 15.96
C GLY A 41 -7.19 -7.30 15.36
N VAL A 42 -6.30 -6.71 16.16
CA VAL A 42 -4.95 -6.27 15.76
C VAL A 42 -4.06 -7.43 15.32
N LYS A 43 -4.09 -8.56 16.04
CA LYS A 43 -3.29 -9.77 15.68
C LYS A 43 -3.85 -10.43 14.42
N SER A 44 -5.16 -10.51 14.32
CA SER A 44 -5.88 -11.01 13.13
C SER A 44 -5.60 -10.13 11.90
N PHE A 45 -5.62 -8.81 12.09
CA PHE A 45 -5.30 -7.84 11.05
C PHE A 45 -3.86 -7.99 10.56
N LYS A 46 -2.90 -8.22 11.47
CA LYS A 46 -1.51 -8.47 11.10
C LYS A 46 -1.33 -9.75 10.28
N LEU A 47 -2.06 -10.83 10.60
CA LEU A 47 -2.10 -12.06 9.81
C LEU A 47 -2.58 -11.79 8.38
N TYR A 48 -3.62 -10.98 8.24
CA TYR A 48 -4.18 -10.60 6.95
C TYR A 48 -3.27 -9.65 6.15
N ASP A 49 -2.83 -8.54 6.73
CA ASP A 49 -2.11 -7.46 6.03
C ASP A 49 -0.64 -7.82 5.77
N THR A 50 0.06 -8.35 6.78
CA THR A 50 1.51 -8.62 6.67
C THR A 50 1.80 -9.97 6.06
N TYR A 51 1.02 -11.00 6.45
CA TYR A 51 1.27 -12.38 6.05
C TYR A 51 0.30 -12.87 4.97
N GLY A 52 -0.67 -12.06 4.55
CA GLY A 52 -1.61 -12.43 3.49
C GLY A 52 -2.52 -13.60 3.87
N PHE A 53 -2.63 -13.93 5.16
CA PHE A 53 -3.39 -15.07 5.64
C PHE A 53 -4.90 -14.72 5.68
N PRO A 54 -5.77 -15.50 5.01
CA PRO A 54 -7.19 -15.16 4.94
C PRO A 54 -7.86 -15.12 6.32
N MET A 55 -8.71 -14.11 6.53
CA MET A 55 -9.52 -13.97 7.75
C MET A 55 -10.42 -15.21 7.95
N ASP A 56 -11.03 -15.71 6.88
CA ASP A 56 -11.91 -16.88 6.92
C ASP A 56 -11.19 -18.13 7.47
N LEU A 57 -9.96 -18.40 6.98
CA LEU A 57 -9.13 -19.51 7.48
C LEU A 57 -8.72 -19.29 8.93
N THR A 58 -8.43 -18.05 9.31
CA THR A 58 -8.10 -17.70 10.70
C THR A 58 -9.27 -18.03 11.63
N GLN A 59 -10.48 -17.65 11.22
CA GLN A 59 -11.70 -17.91 11.96
C GLN A 59 -12.00 -19.41 12.07
N GLU A 60 -11.93 -20.15 10.97
CA GLU A 60 -12.15 -21.61 10.97
C GLU A 60 -11.20 -22.34 11.94
N ILE A 61 -9.90 -22.01 11.88
CA ILE A 61 -8.88 -22.63 12.76
C ILE A 61 -9.11 -22.27 14.24
N LEU A 62 -9.48 -21.01 14.52
CA LEU A 62 -9.79 -20.58 15.88
C LEU A 62 -11.03 -21.30 16.42
N GLU A 63 -12.10 -21.39 15.63
CA GLU A 63 -13.33 -22.08 16.02
C GLU A 63 -13.10 -23.57 16.29
N GLU A 64 -12.31 -24.26 15.47
CA GLU A 64 -11.92 -25.67 15.71
C GLU A 64 -11.18 -25.86 17.05
N GLN A 65 -10.39 -24.86 17.45
CA GLN A 65 -9.64 -24.87 18.70
C GLN A 65 -10.44 -24.32 19.89
N GLY A 66 -11.68 -23.86 19.67
CA GLY A 66 -12.57 -23.30 20.69
C GLY A 66 -12.24 -21.86 21.09
N PHE A 67 -11.54 -21.12 20.23
CA PHE A 67 -11.26 -19.69 20.36
C PHE A 67 -12.19 -18.87 19.46
N GLY A 68 -12.41 -17.62 19.84
CA GLY A 68 -13.08 -16.62 19.01
C GLY A 68 -12.10 -15.64 18.40
N ILE A 69 -12.62 -14.80 17.52
CA ILE A 69 -11.91 -13.69 16.89
C ILE A 69 -12.66 -12.39 17.16
N ASP A 70 -11.93 -11.31 17.40
CA ASP A 70 -12.48 -9.96 17.54
C ASP A 70 -12.64 -9.32 16.15
N GLU A 71 -13.81 -9.56 15.54
CA GLU A 71 -14.18 -9.03 14.22
C GLU A 71 -14.30 -7.50 14.22
N ASP A 72 -14.83 -6.92 15.30
CA ASP A 72 -15.00 -5.48 15.43
C ASP A 72 -13.63 -4.79 15.43
N GLY A 73 -12.69 -5.27 16.25
CA GLY A 73 -11.32 -4.75 16.27
C GLY A 73 -10.58 -4.95 14.95
N PHE A 74 -10.87 -6.02 14.20
CA PHE A 74 -10.31 -6.23 12.86
C PHE A 74 -10.84 -5.18 11.87
N GLN A 75 -12.14 -4.92 11.91
CA GLN A 75 -12.79 -3.94 11.04
C GLN A 75 -12.31 -2.50 11.33
N GLU A 76 -12.10 -2.17 12.60
CA GLU A 76 -11.51 -0.89 13.02
C GLU A 76 -10.09 -0.68 12.44
N GLU A 77 -9.23 -1.71 12.51
CA GLU A 77 -7.88 -1.65 11.94
C GLU A 77 -7.90 -1.55 10.40
N MET A 78 -8.81 -2.26 9.74
CA MET A 78 -9.09 -2.13 8.30
C MET A 78 -9.46 -0.70 7.92
N GLU A 79 -10.35 -0.06 8.67
CA GLU A 79 -10.73 1.34 8.45
C GLU A 79 -9.57 2.30 8.71
N ALA A 80 -8.80 2.08 9.78
CA ALA A 80 -7.62 2.87 10.10
C ALA A 80 -6.54 2.76 9.02
N GLN A 81 -6.30 1.58 8.47
CA GLN A 81 -5.38 1.38 7.34
C GLN A 81 -5.89 2.08 6.08
N ARG A 82 -7.19 1.99 5.79
CA ARG A 82 -7.81 2.69 4.66
C ARG A 82 -7.68 4.20 4.77
N GLN A 83 -7.82 4.75 5.97
CA GLN A 83 -7.62 6.17 6.22
C GLN A 83 -6.15 6.57 6.06
N ARG A 84 -5.21 5.79 6.60
CA ARG A 84 -3.75 6.01 6.41
C ARG A 84 -3.37 6.02 4.94
N ALA A 85 -3.80 5.01 4.17
CA ALA A 85 -3.52 4.94 2.74
C ALA A 85 -4.12 6.11 1.94
N ARG A 86 -5.22 6.72 2.41
CA ARG A 86 -5.79 7.94 1.81
C ARG A 86 -5.00 9.19 2.20
N ALA A 87 -4.57 9.30 3.46
CA ALA A 87 -3.74 10.40 3.94
C ALA A 87 -2.38 10.42 3.23
N ASP A 88 -1.74 9.26 3.06
CA ASP A 88 -0.46 9.14 2.35
C ASP A 88 -0.60 9.52 0.86
N ARG A 89 -1.74 9.18 0.22
CA ARG A 89 -2.04 9.65 -1.14
C ARG A 89 -2.29 11.16 -1.21
N GLY A 90 -3.00 11.73 -0.24
CA GLY A 90 -3.23 13.17 -0.16
C GLY A 90 -1.92 13.94 0.05
N ALA A 91 -1.01 13.41 0.88
CA ALA A 91 0.32 13.98 1.10
C ALA A 91 1.21 13.88 -0.16
N MET A 92 1.09 12.80 -0.95
CA MET A 92 1.77 12.68 -2.24
C MET A 92 1.15 13.58 -3.34
N GLU A 93 -0.16 13.82 -3.31
CA GLU A 93 -0.83 14.79 -4.21
C GLU A 93 -0.40 16.23 -3.88
N ASP A 94 -0.27 16.59 -2.61
CA ASP A 94 0.20 17.93 -2.18
C ASP A 94 1.65 18.22 -2.60
N GLU A 95 2.52 17.21 -2.72
CA GLU A 95 3.86 17.41 -3.29
C GLU A 95 3.86 17.56 -4.83
N GLY A 96 2.85 17.01 -5.51
CA GLY A 96 2.66 17.19 -6.95
C GLY A 96 1.97 18.51 -7.33
N TRP A 97 1.31 19.15 -6.36
CA TRP A 97 0.50 20.37 -6.53
C TRP A 97 0.99 21.55 -5.68
N LYS A 98 2.21 21.50 -5.16
CA LYS A 98 2.89 22.76 -4.83
C LYS A 98 2.86 23.59 -6.10
N GLU A 99 2.13 24.69 -6.03
CA GLU A 99 1.88 25.69 -7.05
C GLU A 99 3.19 25.95 -7.80
N ASP A 100 3.42 25.14 -8.84
CA ASP A 100 4.68 25.13 -9.56
C ASP A 100 4.76 26.51 -10.17
N ALA A 101 5.86 27.25 -10.01
CA ALA A 101 5.98 28.57 -10.63
C ALA A 101 5.78 28.48 -12.16
N LEU A 102 5.86 27.27 -12.74
CA LEU A 102 5.42 26.94 -14.10
C LEU A 102 3.92 27.16 -14.37
N SER A 103 3.04 27.00 -13.38
CA SER A 103 1.58 27.24 -13.49
C SER A 103 1.20 28.71 -13.60
N THR A 104 2.10 29.63 -13.22
CA THR A 104 1.94 31.07 -13.42
C THR A 104 2.43 31.55 -14.79
N LEU A 105 3.08 30.68 -15.58
CA LEU A 105 3.48 31.02 -16.94
C LEU A 105 2.26 31.06 -17.85
N ASP A 106 2.23 32.06 -18.72
CA ASP A 106 1.18 32.23 -19.73
C ASP A 106 1.08 30.96 -20.62
N GLU A 107 -0.15 30.51 -20.91
CA GLU A 107 -0.44 29.35 -21.79
C GLU A 107 0.21 29.47 -23.18
N SER A 108 0.59 30.68 -23.60
CA SER A 108 1.37 30.93 -24.81
C SER A 108 2.80 30.38 -24.79
N ILE A 109 3.32 29.99 -23.62
CA ILE A 109 4.66 29.39 -23.42
C ILE A 109 4.56 27.87 -23.27
N ALA A 110 3.64 27.23 -24.00
CA ALA A 110 3.54 25.77 -24.02
C ALA A 110 4.71 25.14 -24.81
N SER A 111 5.48 24.27 -24.15
CA SER A 111 6.47 23.43 -24.83
C SER A 111 5.82 22.17 -25.41
N THR A 112 6.32 21.69 -26.54
CA THR A 112 5.90 20.41 -27.13
C THR A 112 6.91 19.32 -26.77
N PHE A 113 6.42 18.19 -26.23
CA PHE A 113 7.27 17.05 -25.92
C PHE A 113 7.52 16.20 -27.18
N ASP A 114 8.78 16.13 -27.62
CA ASP A 114 9.19 15.35 -28.81
C ASP A 114 10.14 14.18 -28.49
N GLY A 115 10.28 13.84 -27.20
CA GLY A 115 11.22 12.80 -26.72
C GLY A 115 10.90 11.36 -27.15
N TYR A 116 9.71 11.11 -27.70
CA TYR A 116 9.35 9.80 -28.27
C TYR A 116 9.95 9.56 -29.66
N LYS A 117 10.32 10.63 -30.38
CA LYS A 117 10.80 10.54 -31.77
C LYS A 117 12.28 10.86 -31.89
N ASN A 118 12.75 11.84 -31.12
CA ASN A 118 14.10 12.38 -31.25
C ASN A 118 14.82 12.35 -29.90
N LEU A 119 16.04 11.82 -29.90
CA LEU A 119 16.92 11.84 -28.72
C LEU A 119 17.68 13.18 -28.59
N ASN A 120 17.69 14.01 -29.63
CA ASN A 120 18.32 15.32 -29.65
C ASN A 120 17.39 16.34 -30.32
N VAL A 121 17.12 17.46 -29.64
CA VAL A 121 16.31 18.58 -30.14
C VAL A 121 16.99 19.89 -29.77
N CYS A 122 17.01 20.85 -30.69
CA CYS A 122 17.41 22.23 -30.40
C CYS A 122 16.16 23.05 -30.04
N GLY A 123 16.18 23.72 -28.89
CA GLY A 123 15.09 24.57 -28.42
C GLY A 123 15.60 25.93 -27.95
N ASN A 124 14.74 26.94 -27.98
CA ASN A 124 15.02 28.25 -27.41
C ASN A 124 14.42 28.31 -26.01
N VAL A 125 15.19 28.81 -25.04
CA VAL A 125 14.71 29.04 -23.67
C VAL A 125 13.82 30.27 -23.66
N THR A 126 12.53 30.08 -23.39
CA THR A 126 11.52 31.15 -23.36
C THR A 126 11.23 31.68 -21.96
N ALA A 127 11.50 30.89 -20.92
CA ALA A 127 11.33 31.28 -19.52
C ALA A 127 12.35 30.54 -18.63
N ILE A 128 12.74 31.18 -17.53
CA ILE A 128 13.61 30.62 -16.49
C ILE A 128 12.93 30.83 -15.14
N VAL A 129 12.85 29.78 -14.33
CA VAL A 129 12.27 29.81 -12.98
C VAL A 129 13.37 29.47 -11.98
N LYS A 130 13.51 30.29 -10.93
CA LYS A 130 14.47 30.06 -9.84
C LYS A 130 13.76 30.11 -8.50
N GLY A 131 13.58 28.95 -7.87
CA GLY A 131 12.67 28.83 -6.73
C GLY A 131 11.23 29.00 -7.22
N ASP A 132 10.49 29.94 -6.61
CA ASP A 132 9.09 30.24 -6.97
C ASP A 132 8.94 31.53 -7.80
N GLU A 133 10.03 32.10 -8.32
CA GLU A 133 10.01 33.34 -9.13
C GLU A 133 10.53 33.14 -10.56
N VAL A 134 9.85 33.79 -11.51
CA VAL A 134 10.27 33.87 -12.93
C VAL A 134 11.36 34.93 -13.06
N VAL A 135 12.53 34.53 -13.56
CA VAL A 135 13.71 35.40 -13.72
C VAL A 135 14.10 35.55 -15.19
N ASN A 136 14.58 36.73 -15.57
CA ASN A 136 15.00 37.02 -16.96
C ASN A 136 16.50 36.79 -17.20
N THR A 137 17.28 36.39 -16.19
CA THR A 137 18.73 36.12 -16.28
C THR A 137 19.16 35.13 -15.19
N ILE A 138 20.14 34.28 -15.51
CA ILE A 138 20.71 33.24 -14.63
C ILE A 138 21.54 33.86 -13.49
#